data_AF-A0A7C5J5K3-F1
#
_entry.id   AF-A0A7C5J5K3-F1
#
_cell.length_a   1.000
_cell.length_b   1.000
_cell.length_c   1.000
_cell.angle_alpha   90.00
_cell.angle_beta   90.00
_cell.angle_gamma   90.00
#
_symmetry.space_group_name_H-M   'P 1'
#
loop_
_entity.id
_entity.type
_entity.pdbx_description
1 polymer ?
#
loop_
_entity_poly.entity_id
_entity_poly.type
_entity_poly.pdbx_seq_one_letter_code
_entity_poly.pdbx_strand_id
1 'polypeptide(L)'
;MEPPARTGLWPVRCAPVGSVAVGSVLWRHGGRLLCTAVVKATFGLEARGPMRRTNPSPIRRSDDYLHGVPSLAGASEVAPRMDQVDVTIVGHAYAKPPTDKRAIRFVFVQGHTVLIDKTLYVYGDRKKGEAPRPFERMRMGYERALGGLDFPRNPIGVGADADSRSRPNIVHPKGPKKKVAGFGPIPSRFLQRRQLRGNVPLERMADGIADYPEGFDWTYFQAAPHDQRLGRLRGDEWLMLEGMHPEHERIRARLPHARALCRIFTAQPVGVPETVEMVPTMLHIEPDDDRCSLVWRGSFPVVSELAAQQLIVAGAVQCGDEVVSWPANYAAVDVVASPAAPLSQIEGSQADDFQRTVVSPGARDHQPARALGGGYRLGEQKIQLAAAPPASPAEPSPRDAVAAHADLAARRAAQAPPPVPP
;
A
#
# COMPACT_ATOMS: atom_id res chain seq x y z
N MET A 1 19.89 -10.52 -3.32
CA MET A 1 19.20 -11.80 -3.54
C MET A 1 17.72 -11.51 -3.36
N GLU A 2 16.97 -11.52 -4.46
CA GLU A 2 15.52 -11.31 -4.45
C GLU A 2 14.86 -12.59 -3.90
N PRO A 3 13.93 -12.52 -2.93
CA PRO A 3 13.25 -13.72 -2.48
C PRO A 3 12.44 -14.30 -3.64
N PRO A 4 12.41 -15.64 -3.81
CA PRO A 4 11.65 -16.27 -4.88
C PRO A 4 10.16 -15.91 -4.77
N ALA A 5 9.49 -15.74 -5.91
CA ALA A 5 8.04 -15.58 -5.96
C ALA A 5 7.36 -16.76 -5.24
N ARG A 6 6.47 -16.46 -4.28
CA ARG A 6 5.79 -17.48 -3.46
C ARG A 6 4.76 -18.27 -4.29
N THR A 7 5.20 -19.27 -5.04
CA THR A 7 4.34 -20.31 -5.64
C THR A 7 4.02 -21.39 -4.62
N GLY A 8 2.73 -21.69 -4.41
CA GLY A 8 2.31 -22.74 -3.46
C GLY A 8 0.91 -22.50 -2.87
N LEU A 9 0.44 -23.47 -2.10
CA LEU A 9 -0.80 -23.33 -1.32
C LEU A 9 -0.65 -22.25 -0.25
N TRP A 10 -1.77 -21.64 0.13
CA TRP A 10 -1.80 -20.70 1.25
C TRP A 10 -1.62 -21.44 2.59
N PRO A 11 -1.01 -20.81 3.63
CA PRO A 11 -0.83 -21.43 4.95
C PRO A 11 -2.13 -21.95 5.58
N VAL A 12 -3.23 -21.25 5.34
CA VAL A 12 -4.61 -21.72 5.57
C VAL A 12 -5.28 -21.84 4.21
N ARG A 13 -6.06 -22.91 4.00
CA ARG A 13 -6.77 -23.11 2.73
C ARG A 13 -7.70 -21.92 2.46
N CYS A 14 -7.72 -21.44 1.23
CA CYS A 14 -8.51 -20.27 0.83
C CYS A 14 -9.53 -20.67 -0.23
N ALA A 15 -10.76 -20.19 -0.10
CA ALA A 15 -11.87 -20.45 -1.00
C ALA A 15 -12.47 -19.13 -1.50
N PRO A 16 -12.17 -18.69 -2.74
CA PRO A 16 -12.84 -17.54 -3.33
C PRO A 16 -14.30 -17.85 -3.64
N VAL A 17 -15.19 -16.90 -3.34
CA VAL A 17 -16.63 -16.98 -3.63
C VAL A 17 -16.99 -15.80 -4.51
N GLY A 18 -17.28 -16.09 -5.78
CA GLY A 18 -17.45 -15.09 -6.84
C GLY A 18 -16.11 -14.59 -7.39
N SER A 19 -16.14 -13.46 -8.10
CA SER A 19 -14.96 -12.87 -8.79
C SER A 19 -14.03 -12.13 -7.83
N VAL A 20 -13.38 -12.88 -6.94
CA VAL A 20 -12.42 -12.38 -5.95
C VAL A 20 -11.20 -13.30 -5.85
N ALA A 21 -10.08 -12.77 -5.38
CA ALA A 21 -8.94 -13.57 -4.93
C ALA A 21 -8.91 -13.60 -3.40
N VAL A 22 -8.56 -14.74 -2.83
CA VAL A 22 -8.48 -14.94 -1.38
C VAL A 22 -7.12 -15.54 -1.01
N GLY A 23 -6.54 -15.02 0.07
CA GLY A 23 -5.26 -15.45 0.60
C GLY A 23 -5.22 -15.43 2.11
N SER A 24 -4.18 -16.01 2.67
CA SER A 24 -3.99 -16.08 4.12
C SER A 24 -2.52 -15.88 4.50
N VAL A 25 -2.30 -15.31 5.69
CA VAL A 25 -0.96 -15.14 6.27
C VAL A 25 -1.01 -15.58 7.72
N LEU A 26 -0.13 -16.50 8.12
CA LEU A 26 0.07 -16.84 9.53
C LEU A 26 1.21 -16.01 10.10
N TRP A 27 1.03 -15.48 11.30
CA TRP A 27 2.02 -14.66 12.00
C TRP A 27 1.82 -14.72 13.52
N ARG A 28 2.83 -14.30 14.27
CA ARG A 28 2.83 -14.27 15.73
C ARG A 28 2.98 -12.84 16.25
N HIS A 29 2.32 -12.57 17.38
CA HIS A 29 2.49 -11.34 18.14
C HIS A 29 2.06 -11.56 19.58
N GLY A 30 2.91 -11.18 20.53
CA GLY A 30 2.64 -11.38 21.96
C GLY A 30 2.36 -12.85 22.33
N GLY A 31 3.08 -13.79 21.71
CA GLY A 31 2.92 -15.24 21.92
C GLY A 31 1.69 -15.86 21.28
N ARG A 32 0.80 -15.08 20.65
CA ARG A 32 -0.41 -15.59 19.99
C ARG A 32 -0.13 -15.90 18.52
N LEU A 33 -0.67 -17.00 18.02
CA LEU A 33 -0.75 -17.27 16.57
C LEU A 33 -2.00 -16.58 16.01
N LEU A 34 -1.83 -15.86 14.91
CA LEU A 34 -2.92 -15.21 14.20
C LEU A 34 -2.90 -15.65 12.73
N CYS A 35 -4.09 -15.68 12.13
CA CYS A 35 -4.27 -15.75 10.69
C CYS A 35 -4.87 -14.43 10.21
N THR A 36 -4.27 -13.84 9.18
CA THR A 36 -4.85 -12.73 8.43
C THR A 36 -5.41 -13.24 7.12
N ALA A 37 -6.73 -13.16 6.95
CA ALA A 37 -7.41 -13.32 5.68
C ALA A 37 -7.18 -12.07 4.81
N VAL A 38 -6.85 -12.28 3.54
CA VAL A 38 -6.72 -11.23 2.53
C VAL A 38 -7.75 -11.51 1.45
N VAL A 39 -8.63 -10.55 1.18
CA VAL A 39 -9.60 -10.63 0.08
C VAL A 39 -9.29 -9.50 -0.89
N LYS A 40 -9.25 -9.80 -2.18
CA LYS A 40 -8.98 -8.82 -3.25
C LYS A 40 -10.08 -8.90 -4.30
N ALA A 41 -10.60 -7.74 -4.68
CA ALA A 41 -11.42 -7.57 -5.87
C ALA A 41 -10.77 -6.59 -6.82
N THR A 42 -10.98 -6.83 -8.11
CA THR A 42 -10.49 -6.00 -9.20
C THR A 42 -11.67 -5.39 -9.93
N PHE A 43 -11.54 -4.11 -10.27
CA PHE A 43 -12.55 -3.31 -10.92
C PHE A 43 -11.97 -2.66 -12.18
N GLY A 44 -12.80 -2.51 -13.20
CA GLY A 44 -12.46 -1.76 -14.40
C GLY A 44 -12.43 -0.26 -14.12
N LEU A 45 -11.36 0.41 -14.50
CA LEU A 45 -11.19 1.86 -14.42
C LEU A 45 -11.97 2.54 -15.55
N GLU A 46 -13.29 2.52 -15.47
CA GLU A 46 -14.15 3.11 -16.50
C GLU A 46 -14.00 4.63 -16.52
N ALA A 47 -13.76 5.21 -17.70
CA ALA A 47 -13.46 6.64 -17.87
C ALA A 47 -14.52 7.58 -17.28
N ARG A 48 -15.77 7.10 -17.12
CA ARG A 48 -16.90 7.85 -16.56
C ARG A 48 -17.87 6.93 -15.81
N GLY A 49 -17.86 7.00 -14.48
CA GLY A 49 -18.94 6.43 -13.65
C GLY A 49 -18.49 5.40 -12.63
N PRO A 50 -19.44 4.61 -12.08
CA PRO A 50 -19.12 3.57 -11.11
C PRO A 50 -18.31 2.45 -11.76
N MET A 51 -17.20 2.09 -11.15
CA MET A 51 -16.40 0.96 -11.61
C MET A 51 -17.16 -0.35 -11.42
N ARG A 52 -16.96 -1.29 -12.35
CA ARG A 52 -17.57 -2.62 -12.29
C ARG A 52 -16.53 -3.67 -11.95
N ARG A 53 -16.94 -4.66 -11.15
CA ARG A 53 -16.07 -5.78 -10.78
C ARG A 53 -15.75 -6.60 -12.03
N THR A 54 -14.47 -6.89 -12.22
CA THR A 54 -13.95 -7.71 -13.32
C THR A 54 -13.34 -9.00 -12.76
N ASN A 55 -12.68 -9.79 -13.61
CA ASN A 55 -11.94 -10.95 -13.14
C ASN A 55 -10.84 -10.52 -12.16
N PRO A 56 -10.71 -11.19 -11.01
CA PRO A 56 -9.78 -10.77 -9.97
C PRO A 56 -8.35 -10.98 -10.44
N SER A 57 -7.51 -9.96 -10.29
CA SER A 57 -6.07 -10.16 -10.34
C SER A 57 -5.62 -10.98 -9.12
N PRO A 58 -4.60 -11.84 -9.27
CA PRO A 58 -4.07 -12.61 -8.15
C PRO A 58 -3.55 -11.70 -7.03
N ILE A 59 -3.52 -12.23 -5.81
CA ILE A 59 -2.92 -11.54 -4.67
C ILE A 59 -1.39 -11.57 -4.84
N ARG A 60 -0.75 -10.40 -4.82
CA ARG A 60 0.71 -10.29 -4.86
C ARG A 60 1.28 -10.75 -3.52
N ARG A 61 2.01 -11.87 -3.52
CA ARG A 61 2.59 -12.45 -2.29
C ARG A 61 3.97 -11.88 -1.93
N SER A 62 4.57 -11.17 -2.87
CA SER A 62 5.86 -10.51 -2.77
C SER A 62 5.79 -9.16 -3.46
N ASP A 63 6.80 -8.34 -3.24
CA ASP A 63 7.03 -7.16 -4.04
C ASP A 63 7.36 -7.58 -5.49
N ASP A 64 6.70 -6.97 -6.47
CA ASP A 64 7.01 -7.16 -7.89
C ASP A 64 7.94 -6.02 -8.32
N TYR A 65 9.12 -6.35 -8.81
CA TYR A 65 10.11 -5.38 -9.29
C TYR A 65 10.09 -5.26 -10.82
N LEU A 66 10.53 -4.10 -11.31
CA LEU A 66 10.80 -3.94 -12.74
C LEU A 66 12.00 -4.78 -13.15
N HIS A 67 11.91 -5.36 -14.34
CA HIS A 67 13.03 -6.09 -14.90
C HIS A 67 14.25 -5.17 -15.04
N GLY A 68 15.38 -5.57 -14.46
CA GLY A 68 16.65 -4.84 -14.52
C GLY A 68 16.72 -3.56 -13.69
N VAL A 69 15.65 -3.18 -12.97
CA VAL A 69 15.65 -1.97 -12.13
C VAL A 69 14.99 -2.28 -10.79
N PRO A 70 15.62 -1.97 -9.65
CA PRO A 70 15.04 -2.23 -8.34
C PRO A 70 13.87 -1.28 -7.98
N SER A 71 13.01 -0.90 -8.92
CA SER A 71 11.78 -0.13 -8.67
C SER A 71 10.57 -1.05 -8.62
N LEU A 72 9.55 -0.73 -7.84
CA LEU A 72 8.36 -1.58 -7.72
C LEU A 72 7.39 -1.38 -8.90
N ALA A 73 6.98 -2.49 -9.50
CA ALA A 73 5.78 -2.62 -10.30
C ALA A 73 4.53 -2.86 -9.43
N GLY A 74 4.69 -3.50 -8.27
CA GLY A 74 3.61 -3.75 -7.32
C GLY A 74 4.17 -4.05 -5.93
N ALA A 75 3.47 -3.62 -4.87
CA ALA A 75 3.83 -3.99 -3.51
C ALA A 75 3.21 -5.34 -3.13
N SER A 76 3.87 -6.05 -2.22
CA SER A 76 3.29 -7.21 -1.55
C SER A 76 1.96 -6.87 -0.89
N GLU A 77 0.95 -7.69 -1.15
CA GLU A 77 -0.41 -7.56 -0.63
C GLU A 77 -0.66 -8.46 0.60
N VAL A 78 0.38 -9.12 1.12
CA VAL A 78 0.30 -10.09 2.22
C VAL A 78 0.92 -9.59 3.52
N ALA A 79 0.93 -8.28 3.74
CA ALA A 79 1.24 -7.72 5.05
C ALA A 79 0.30 -8.32 6.12
N PRO A 80 0.83 -8.77 7.28
CA PRO A 80 0.04 -9.40 8.34
C PRO A 80 -0.99 -8.42 8.94
N ARG A 81 -0.63 -7.14 9.01
CA ARG A 81 -1.47 -6.07 9.55
C ARG A 81 -1.12 -4.73 8.90
N MET A 82 -2.15 -3.92 8.65
CA MET A 82 -2.03 -2.53 8.20
C MET A 82 -3.10 -1.69 8.90
N ASP A 83 -2.70 -0.56 9.48
CA ASP A 83 -3.59 0.30 10.28
C ASP A 83 -4.18 1.49 9.49
N GLN A 84 -3.74 1.67 8.25
CA GLN A 84 -4.22 2.71 7.33
C GLN A 84 -4.39 2.12 5.94
N VAL A 85 -5.12 2.82 5.09
CA VAL A 85 -5.29 2.48 3.68
C VAL A 85 -4.20 3.11 2.85
N ASP A 86 -3.44 2.28 2.14
CA ASP A 86 -2.50 2.71 1.13
C ASP A 86 -3.20 2.93 -0.21
N VAL A 87 -3.07 4.13 -0.80
CA VAL A 87 -3.50 4.39 -2.18
C VAL A 87 -2.25 4.51 -3.04
N THR A 88 -2.09 3.64 -4.04
CA THR A 88 -0.93 3.68 -4.95
C THR A 88 -1.36 3.74 -6.40
N ILE A 89 -0.55 4.41 -7.23
CA ILE A 89 -0.74 4.46 -8.68
C ILE A 89 0.55 4.00 -9.36
N VAL A 90 0.44 2.98 -10.21
CA VAL A 90 1.53 2.49 -11.04
C VAL A 90 1.12 2.58 -12.49
N GLY A 91 1.96 3.20 -13.32
CA GLY A 91 1.66 3.42 -14.73
C GLY A 91 2.54 4.52 -15.32
N HIS A 92 2.03 5.16 -16.37
CA HIS A 92 2.77 6.18 -17.10
C HIS A 92 2.02 7.52 -17.12
N ALA A 93 2.79 8.59 -17.24
CA ALA A 93 2.31 9.88 -17.68
C ALA A 93 2.28 9.92 -19.20
N TYR A 94 1.21 10.47 -19.77
CA TYR A 94 0.99 10.54 -21.21
C TYR A 94 0.90 11.98 -21.69
N ALA A 95 1.43 12.27 -22.87
CA ALA A 95 1.49 13.60 -23.47
C ALA A 95 1.12 13.52 -24.96
N LYS A 96 -0.09 13.96 -25.31
CA LYS A 96 -0.61 13.96 -26.68
C LYS A 96 -1.10 15.37 -27.06
N PRO A 97 -0.42 16.11 -27.96
CA PRO A 97 0.83 15.75 -28.65
C PRO A 97 2.03 15.65 -27.68
N PRO A 98 3.15 15.03 -28.10
CA PRO A 98 4.36 14.94 -27.28
C PRO A 98 4.83 16.31 -26.78
N THR A 99 5.18 16.41 -25.50
CA THR A 99 5.64 17.67 -24.87
C THR A 99 6.86 17.44 -23.99
N ASP A 100 7.64 18.49 -23.74
CA ASP A 100 8.84 18.46 -22.91
C ASP A 100 8.50 18.44 -21.40
N LYS A 101 7.32 18.97 -21.03
CA LYS A 101 6.84 19.06 -19.65
C LYS A 101 5.33 18.89 -19.57
N ARG A 102 4.87 18.11 -18.60
CA ARG A 102 3.45 17.94 -18.28
C ARG A 102 3.19 17.93 -16.77
N ALA A 103 2.03 18.45 -16.37
CA ALA A 103 1.50 18.22 -15.03
C ALA A 103 0.58 16.99 -15.06
N ILE A 104 0.74 16.11 -14.08
CA ILE A 104 -0.17 14.98 -13.84
C ILE A 104 -0.79 15.15 -12.46
N ARG A 105 -2.06 14.77 -12.32
CA ARG A 105 -2.82 15.00 -11.09
C ARG A 105 -3.69 13.81 -10.74
N PHE A 106 -3.70 13.48 -9.46
CA PHE A 106 -4.62 12.54 -8.85
C PHE A 106 -5.45 13.27 -7.80
N VAL A 107 -6.77 13.16 -7.91
CA VAL A 107 -7.70 13.65 -6.90
C VAL A 107 -8.59 12.51 -6.44
N PHE A 108 -8.77 12.38 -5.14
CA PHE A 108 -9.62 11.38 -4.51
C PHE A 108 -10.55 12.04 -3.51
N VAL A 109 -11.85 11.84 -3.66
CA VAL A 109 -12.90 12.64 -3.01
C VAL A 109 -13.96 11.72 -2.42
N GLN A 110 -14.38 12.03 -1.19
CA GLN A 110 -15.52 11.42 -0.54
C GLN A 110 -16.58 12.48 -0.28
N GLY A 111 -17.71 12.43 -0.99
CA GLY A 111 -18.72 13.49 -0.94
C GLY A 111 -18.13 14.84 -1.37
N HIS A 112 -18.07 15.80 -0.44
CA HIS A 112 -17.44 17.11 -0.65
C HIS A 112 -16.02 17.22 -0.07
N THR A 113 -15.52 16.16 0.56
CA THR A 113 -14.21 16.16 1.21
C THR A 113 -13.15 15.61 0.26
N VAL A 114 -12.13 16.42 -0.02
CA VAL A 114 -10.93 15.97 -0.74
C VAL A 114 -10.06 15.17 0.21
N LEU A 115 -9.88 13.88 -0.07
CA LEU A 115 -9.02 12.98 0.68
C LEU A 115 -7.56 13.06 0.21
N ILE A 116 -7.35 13.11 -1.11
CA ILE A 116 -6.04 13.26 -1.74
C ILE A 116 -6.18 14.26 -2.89
N ASP A 117 -5.24 15.20 -2.99
CA ASP A 117 -5.03 16.03 -4.18
C ASP A 117 -3.54 16.20 -4.39
N LYS A 118 -3.01 15.46 -5.35
CA LYS A 118 -1.57 15.38 -5.59
C LYS A 118 -1.25 15.62 -7.04
N THR A 119 -0.44 16.64 -7.25
CA THR A 119 0.08 17.04 -8.56
C THR A 119 1.59 16.84 -8.61
N LEU A 120 2.08 16.19 -9.65
CA LEU A 120 3.52 16.07 -9.96
C LEU A 120 3.81 16.68 -11.33
N TYR A 121 5.04 17.15 -11.53
CA TYR A 121 5.52 17.54 -12.85
C TYR A 121 6.36 16.43 -13.45
N VAL A 122 6.11 16.16 -14.72
CA VAL A 122 6.81 15.18 -15.53
C VAL A 122 7.56 15.94 -16.61
N TYR A 123 8.86 15.72 -16.67
CA TYR A 123 9.74 16.27 -17.69
C TYR A 123 10.27 15.13 -18.54
N GLY A 124 10.44 15.37 -19.83
CA GLY A 124 11.20 14.45 -20.67
C GLY A 124 12.66 14.31 -20.25
N ASP A 125 13.34 13.35 -20.86
CA ASP A 125 14.73 13.04 -20.54
C ASP A 125 15.61 14.26 -20.83
N ARG A 126 16.51 14.57 -19.89
CA ARG A 126 17.45 15.70 -19.99
C ARG A 126 18.68 15.51 -19.14
N LYS A 127 19.80 16.06 -19.63
CA LYS A 127 21.00 16.26 -18.82
C LYS A 127 21.01 17.64 -18.19
N LYS A 128 21.92 17.84 -17.23
CA LYS A 128 22.18 19.14 -16.61
C LYS A 128 22.60 20.15 -17.68
N GLY A 129 21.86 21.25 -17.78
CA GLY A 129 22.10 22.31 -18.77
C GLY A 129 21.36 22.15 -20.09
N GLU A 130 20.66 21.02 -20.30
CA GLU A 130 19.88 20.75 -21.51
C GLU A 130 18.38 20.97 -21.27
N ALA A 131 17.66 21.36 -22.32
CA ALA A 131 16.21 21.39 -22.34
C ALA A 131 15.64 19.95 -22.32
N PRO A 132 14.47 19.70 -21.70
CA PRO A 132 13.83 18.40 -21.77
C PRO A 132 13.43 18.05 -23.21
N ARG A 133 13.66 16.78 -23.58
CA ARG A 133 13.17 16.25 -24.85
C ARG A 133 11.65 16.06 -24.77
N PRO A 134 10.88 16.25 -25.86
CA PRO A 134 9.49 15.86 -25.89
C PRO A 134 9.32 14.36 -25.59
N PHE A 135 8.28 14.01 -24.84
CA PHE A 135 7.88 12.62 -24.59
C PHE A 135 6.40 12.45 -24.91
N GLU A 136 6.02 11.26 -25.36
CA GLU A 136 4.61 10.85 -25.45
C GLU A 136 4.18 10.05 -24.22
N ARG A 137 5.09 9.23 -23.68
CA ARG A 137 4.85 8.32 -22.56
C ARG A 137 6.06 8.32 -21.63
N MET A 138 5.84 8.48 -20.32
CA MET A 138 6.90 8.54 -19.30
C MET A 138 6.52 7.76 -18.06
N ARG A 139 7.32 6.78 -17.65
CA ARG A 139 7.03 5.95 -16.47
C ARG A 139 7.06 6.78 -15.20
N MET A 140 6.11 6.55 -14.30
CA MET A 140 5.98 7.29 -13.03
C MET A 140 6.68 6.59 -11.83
N GLY A 141 7.80 5.92 -12.09
CA GLY A 141 8.56 5.15 -11.11
C GLY A 141 9.62 5.95 -10.36
N TYR A 142 10.07 5.42 -9.21
CA TYR A 142 11.05 6.09 -8.35
C TYR A 142 12.45 6.18 -8.97
N GLU A 143 12.79 5.29 -9.91
CA GLU A 143 14.03 5.34 -10.70
C GLU A 143 14.13 6.60 -11.56
N ARG A 144 13.00 7.25 -11.85
CA ARG A 144 12.92 8.51 -12.59
C ARG A 144 12.67 9.74 -11.71
N ALA A 145 12.60 9.55 -10.40
CA ALA A 145 12.40 10.61 -9.41
C ALA A 145 13.74 11.07 -8.81
N LEU A 146 13.71 12.18 -8.05
CA LEU A 146 14.87 12.67 -7.31
C LEU A 146 15.45 11.55 -6.43
N GLY A 147 16.74 11.28 -6.60
CA GLY A 147 17.46 10.25 -5.83
C GLY A 147 18.87 10.05 -6.35
N GLY A 148 19.52 9.00 -5.87
CA GLY A 148 20.92 8.68 -6.12
C GLY A 148 21.48 7.85 -4.98
N LEU A 149 22.68 7.29 -5.14
CA LEU A 149 23.26 6.35 -4.16
C LEU A 149 23.39 6.99 -2.77
N ASP A 150 23.73 8.28 -2.72
CA ASP A 150 23.87 9.05 -1.49
C ASP A 150 22.56 9.67 -1.01
N PHE A 151 21.43 9.23 -1.58
CA PHE A 151 20.09 9.68 -1.23
C PHE A 151 19.25 8.51 -0.66
N PRO A 152 19.38 8.17 0.64
CA PRO A 152 18.77 6.97 1.23
C PRO A 152 17.24 6.85 1.10
N ARG A 153 16.56 7.98 0.89
CA ARG A 153 15.11 8.01 0.67
C ARG A 153 14.69 7.57 -0.74
N ASN A 154 15.62 7.53 -1.68
CA ASN A 154 15.42 7.00 -3.03
C ASN A 154 16.79 6.64 -3.64
N PRO A 155 17.42 5.53 -3.20
CA PRO A 155 18.78 5.17 -3.60
C PRO A 155 18.90 4.78 -5.09
N ILE A 156 17.77 4.58 -5.76
CA ILE A 156 17.69 4.13 -7.17
C ILE A 156 17.30 5.28 -8.10
N GLY A 157 17.01 6.47 -7.55
CA GLY A 157 16.58 7.63 -8.32
C GLY A 157 17.75 8.34 -8.99
N VAL A 158 17.48 9.54 -9.50
CA VAL A 158 18.42 10.30 -10.32
C VAL A 158 18.52 11.76 -9.91
N GLY A 159 19.69 12.37 -10.12
CA GLY A 159 19.92 13.81 -10.03
C GLY A 159 20.23 14.38 -8.66
N ALA A 160 20.36 13.56 -7.61
CA ALA A 160 20.80 13.99 -6.28
C ALA A 160 22.33 13.93 -6.10
N ASP A 161 22.99 12.91 -6.66
CA ASP A 161 24.44 12.74 -6.57
C ASP A 161 25.19 13.86 -7.33
N ALA A 162 26.34 14.29 -6.82
CA ALA A 162 27.09 15.42 -7.37
C ALA A 162 27.46 15.24 -8.86
N ASP A 163 27.84 14.02 -9.23
CA ASP A 163 28.27 13.64 -10.58
C ASP A 163 27.10 13.25 -11.50
N SER A 164 25.86 13.30 -10.98
CA SER A 164 24.68 12.95 -11.78
C SER A 164 24.47 13.97 -12.89
N ARG A 165 24.72 13.52 -14.13
CA ARG A 165 24.46 14.32 -15.33
C ARG A 165 22.98 14.36 -15.68
N SER A 166 22.22 13.32 -15.37
CA SER A 166 20.78 13.22 -15.67
C SER A 166 19.95 13.98 -14.64
N ARG A 167 18.76 14.44 -15.04
CA ARG A 167 17.79 15.08 -14.14
C ARG A 167 16.55 14.21 -13.94
N PRO A 168 15.88 14.28 -12.78
CA PRO A 168 14.64 13.56 -12.55
C PRO A 168 13.55 13.98 -13.53
N ASN A 169 12.87 12.99 -14.10
CA ASN A 169 11.66 13.20 -14.91
C ASN A 169 10.48 13.54 -13.99
N ILE A 170 10.33 12.80 -12.88
CA ILE A 170 9.23 12.96 -11.94
C ILE A 170 9.65 13.91 -10.82
N VAL A 171 8.98 15.06 -10.75
CA VAL A 171 9.41 16.19 -9.93
C VAL A 171 8.28 16.71 -9.06
N HIS A 172 8.58 16.90 -7.78
CA HIS A 172 7.63 17.48 -6.83
C HIS A 172 7.58 19.02 -7.01
N PRO A 173 6.40 19.64 -7.22
CA PRO A 173 6.31 21.06 -7.55
C PRO A 173 6.83 21.99 -6.44
N LYS A 174 6.52 21.69 -5.18
CA LYS A 174 6.94 22.49 -4.00
C LYS A 174 8.31 22.11 -3.41
N GLY A 175 9.14 21.34 -4.11
CA GLY A 175 10.42 20.88 -3.56
C GLY A 175 11.28 20.07 -4.52
N PRO A 176 11.52 20.55 -5.75
CA PRO A 176 12.07 19.75 -6.85
C PRO A 176 13.48 19.20 -6.61
N LYS A 177 14.25 19.78 -5.67
CA LYS A 177 15.61 19.38 -5.31
C LYS A 177 15.72 18.67 -3.95
N LYS A 178 14.61 18.51 -3.22
CA LYS A 178 14.61 18.00 -1.84
C LYS A 178 13.59 16.88 -1.60
N LYS A 179 12.50 16.84 -2.36
CA LYS A 179 11.40 15.90 -2.19
C LYS A 179 11.42 14.86 -3.29
N VAL A 180 11.40 13.59 -2.90
CA VAL A 180 11.13 12.48 -3.81
C VAL A 180 9.67 12.58 -4.25
N ALA A 181 9.46 12.50 -5.56
CA ALA A 181 8.14 12.53 -6.17
C ALA A 181 7.75 11.12 -6.62
N GLY A 182 6.51 10.72 -6.40
CA GLY A 182 6.02 9.43 -6.85
C GLY A 182 4.59 9.17 -6.37
N PHE A 183 3.86 8.37 -7.14
CA PHE A 183 2.54 7.85 -6.77
C PHE A 183 2.57 6.36 -6.38
N GLY A 184 3.61 5.65 -6.82
CA GLY A 184 3.74 4.21 -6.65
C GLY A 184 4.21 3.79 -5.25
N PRO A 185 4.22 2.47 -4.99
CA PRO A 185 4.67 1.92 -3.72
C PRO A 185 6.18 2.12 -3.50
N ILE A 186 6.55 2.45 -2.26
CA ILE A 186 7.92 2.64 -1.80
C ILE A 186 8.48 1.26 -1.38
N PRO A 187 9.65 0.83 -1.93
CA PRO A 187 10.28 -0.43 -1.52
C PRO A 187 10.60 -0.49 -0.02
N SER A 188 10.44 -1.67 0.59
CA SER A 188 10.71 -1.89 2.02
C SER A 188 12.15 -1.57 2.44
N ARG A 189 13.11 -1.70 1.51
CA ARG A 189 14.54 -1.39 1.76
C ARG A 189 14.88 0.09 1.75
N PHE A 190 13.97 0.96 1.28
CA PHE A 190 14.20 2.41 1.31
C PHE A 190 14.15 2.91 2.75
N LEU A 191 14.93 3.96 3.07
CA LEU A 191 15.11 4.41 4.45
C LEU A 191 13.78 4.65 5.17
N GLN A 192 12.78 5.20 4.48
CA GLN A 192 11.44 5.50 5.01
C GLN A 192 10.77 4.30 5.67
N ARG A 193 10.95 3.11 5.11
CA ARG A 193 10.36 1.86 5.60
C ARG A 193 11.37 1.04 6.39
N ARG A 194 12.60 0.91 5.89
CA ARG A 194 13.66 0.10 6.51
C ARG A 194 13.90 0.47 7.98
N GLN A 195 13.87 1.76 8.32
CA GLN A 195 14.10 2.23 9.68
C GLN A 195 12.99 1.81 10.68
N LEU A 196 11.78 1.49 10.19
CA LEU A 196 10.62 1.12 11.01
C LEU A 196 10.61 -0.37 11.37
N ARG A 197 11.41 -1.18 10.68
CA ARG A 197 11.50 -2.63 10.89
C ARG A 197 12.04 -3.00 12.28
N GLY A 198 12.80 -2.08 12.90
CA GLY A 198 13.59 -2.36 14.09
C GLY A 198 14.56 -3.52 13.86
N ASN A 199 14.67 -4.39 14.85
CA ASN A 199 15.61 -5.53 14.86
C ASN A 199 15.03 -6.82 14.25
N VAL A 200 13.82 -6.79 13.69
CA VAL A 200 13.22 -7.99 13.09
C VAL A 200 13.98 -8.35 11.79
N PRO A 201 14.59 -9.55 11.68
CA PRO A 201 15.33 -9.95 10.49
C PRO A 201 14.43 -10.11 9.27
N LEU A 202 14.93 -9.81 8.06
CA LEU A 202 14.14 -9.92 6.83
C LEU A 202 13.77 -11.37 6.51
N GLU A 203 14.69 -12.28 6.78
CA GLU A 203 14.57 -13.72 6.54
C GLU A 203 13.38 -14.27 7.34
N ARG A 204 13.21 -13.79 8.58
CA ARG A 204 12.08 -14.16 9.45
C ARG A 204 10.74 -13.65 8.92
N MET A 205 10.73 -12.54 8.19
CA MET A 205 9.53 -12.03 7.52
C MET A 205 9.24 -12.77 6.20
N ALA A 206 10.27 -13.33 5.55
CA ALA A 206 10.16 -13.95 4.23
C ALA A 206 9.78 -15.44 4.29
N ASP A 207 10.26 -16.20 5.28
CA ASP A 207 10.35 -17.66 5.17
C ASP A 207 9.42 -18.47 6.10
N GLY A 208 8.44 -17.83 6.75
CA GLY A 208 7.50 -18.59 7.58
C GLY A 208 6.47 -17.76 8.32
N ILE A 209 6.13 -18.23 9.52
CA ILE A 209 5.26 -17.55 10.48
C ILE A 209 6.11 -16.55 11.25
N ALA A 210 6.15 -15.32 10.73
CA ALA A 210 6.93 -14.24 11.32
C ALA A 210 6.39 -13.88 12.72
N ASP A 211 7.29 -13.70 13.68
CA ASP A 211 6.97 -13.22 15.02
C ASP A 211 7.33 -11.74 15.15
N TYR A 212 6.32 -10.91 15.42
CA TYR A 212 6.48 -9.47 15.55
C TYR A 212 6.48 -9.09 17.03
N PRO A 213 7.55 -8.42 17.52
CA PRO A 213 7.66 -8.06 18.93
C PRO A 213 6.61 -7.04 19.34
N GLU A 214 6.38 -6.93 20.65
CA GLU A 214 5.64 -5.80 21.20
C GLU A 214 6.32 -4.48 20.81
N GLY A 215 5.50 -3.46 20.46
CA GLY A 215 6.01 -2.17 19.99
C GLY A 215 6.52 -2.15 18.55
N PHE A 216 6.35 -3.22 17.75
CA PHE A 216 6.65 -3.19 16.32
C PHE A 216 5.86 -2.07 15.62
N ASP A 217 6.57 -1.23 14.84
CA ASP A 217 5.94 -0.15 14.10
C ASP A 217 5.28 -0.69 12.82
N TRP A 218 3.97 -0.92 12.89
CA TRP A 218 3.17 -1.44 11.78
C TRP A 218 3.14 -0.52 10.55
N THR A 219 3.54 0.75 10.68
CA THR A 219 3.68 1.63 9.51
C THR A 219 4.82 1.19 8.57
N TYR A 220 5.67 0.24 8.99
CA TYR A 220 6.58 -0.51 8.12
C TYR A 220 5.88 -1.12 6.89
N PHE A 221 4.66 -1.62 7.06
CA PHE A 221 3.89 -2.25 5.99
C PHE A 221 3.21 -1.26 5.05
N GLN A 222 3.18 0.04 5.38
CA GLN A 222 2.65 1.07 4.49
C GLN A 222 3.67 1.38 3.38
N ALA A 223 3.36 0.90 2.18
CA ALA A 223 4.13 1.12 0.97
C ALA A 223 3.75 2.43 0.28
N ALA A 224 2.54 2.97 0.44
CA ALA A 224 2.17 4.22 -0.22
C ALA A 224 2.98 5.41 0.35
N PRO A 225 3.24 6.45 -0.45
CA PRO A 225 3.68 7.75 0.04
C PRO A 225 2.78 8.25 1.18
N HIS A 226 3.35 8.93 2.17
CA HIS A 226 2.59 9.40 3.33
C HIS A 226 1.38 10.28 2.96
N ASP A 227 1.47 11.06 1.88
CA ASP A 227 0.39 11.90 1.35
C ASP A 227 -0.68 11.13 0.56
N GLN A 228 -0.59 9.79 0.52
CA GLN A 228 -1.54 8.87 -0.10
C GLN A 228 -2.02 7.78 0.87
N ARG A 229 -1.88 8.01 2.18
CA ARG A 229 -2.37 7.12 3.23
C ARG A 229 -3.64 7.69 3.84
N LEU A 230 -4.68 6.87 3.97
CA LEU A 230 -5.98 7.28 4.48
C LEU A 230 -6.33 6.52 5.75
N GLY A 231 -7.08 7.13 6.67
CA GLY A 231 -7.55 6.43 7.87
C GLY A 231 -8.56 5.32 7.58
N ARG A 232 -9.42 5.50 6.56
CA ARG A 232 -10.43 4.51 6.13
C ARG A 232 -10.91 4.77 4.71
N LEU A 233 -11.46 3.74 4.07
CA LEU A 233 -12.31 3.86 2.89
C LEU A 233 -13.74 3.48 3.24
N ARG A 234 -14.72 4.17 2.66
CA ARG A 234 -16.15 3.85 2.83
C ARG A 234 -16.74 3.16 1.60
N GLY A 235 -16.09 3.28 0.44
CA GLY A 235 -16.73 3.02 -0.85
C GLY A 235 -17.41 4.28 -1.37
N ASP A 236 -17.80 4.26 -2.64
CA ASP A 236 -18.42 5.38 -3.35
C ASP A 236 -17.53 6.62 -3.56
N GLU A 237 -16.25 6.57 -3.16
CA GLU A 237 -15.30 7.64 -3.43
C GLU A 237 -15.08 7.85 -4.92
N TRP A 238 -15.01 9.12 -5.32
CA TRP A 238 -14.62 9.51 -6.66
C TRP A 238 -13.11 9.63 -6.75
N LEU A 239 -12.54 9.07 -7.81
CA LEU A 239 -11.20 9.34 -8.24
C LEU A 239 -11.18 10.09 -9.56
N MET A 240 -10.18 10.95 -9.71
CA MET A 240 -9.86 11.63 -10.95
C MET A 240 -8.38 11.50 -11.24
N LEU A 241 -8.04 11.10 -12.46
CA LEU A 241 -6.69 11.01 -12.96
C LEU A 241 -6.56 11.95 -14.15
N GLU A 242 -5.51 12.77 -14.18
CA GLU A 242 -5.19 13.67 -15.30
C GLU A 242 -3.80 13.36 -15.84
N GLY A 243 -3.74 13.09 -17.15
CA GLY A 243 -2.51 12.78 -17.87
C GLY A 243 -1.82 11.48 -17.48
N MET A 244 -2.57 10.52 -16.93
CA MET A 244 -2.06 9.20 -16.54
C MET A 244 -2.68 8.05 -17.35
N HIS A 245 -3.41 8.33 -18.43
CA HIS A 245 -4.06 7.30 -19.26
C HIS A 245 -3.69 7.48 -20.74
N PRO A 246 -3.46 6.40 -21.51
CA PRO A 246 -3.07 6.48 -22.92
C PRO A 246 -4.12 7.17 -23.81
N GLU A 247 -5.41 6.95 -23.55
CA GLU A 247 -6.48 7.39 -24.45
C GLU A 247 -7.31 8.56 -23.89
N HIS A 248 -7.20 8.82 -22.59
CA HIS A 248 -8.10 9.75 -21.90
C HIS A 248 -7.27 10.80 -21.16
N GLU A 249 -7.42 12.06 -21.57
CA GLU A 249 -6.77 13.18 -20.89
C GLU A 249 -7.14 13.23 -19.40
N ARG A 250 -8.40 12.88 -19.09
CA ARG A 250 -8.94 12.81 -17.74
C ARG A 250 -9.86 11.59 -17.61
N ILE A 251 -9.61 10.76 -16.58
CA ILE A 251 -10.51 9.71 -16.12
C ILE A 251 -11.25 10.20 -14.87
N ARG A 252 -12.55 9.93 -14.79
CA ARG A 252 -13.36 10.15 -13.58
C ARG A 252 -14.15 8.88 -13.26
N ALA A 253 -13.71 8.16 -12.26
CA ALA A 253 -14.31 6.89 -11.86
C ALA A 253 -14.75 6.95 -10.40
N ARG A 254 -15.78 6.17 -10.06
CA ARG A 254 -16.31 6.07 -8.70
C ARG A 254 -16.13 4.64 -8.20
N LEU A 255 -15.52 4.47 -7.04
CA LEU A 255 -15.47 3.16 -6.39
C LEU A 255 -16.90 2.67 -6.15
N PRO A 256 -17.19 1.37 -6.32
CA PRO A 256 -18.48 0.84 -5.89
C PRO A 256 -18.58 0.84 -4.37
N HIS A 257 -19.80 0.75 -3.87
CA HIS A 257 -20.05 0.41 -2.47
C HIS A 257 -19.70 -1.07 -2.22
N ALA A 258 -18.42 -1.36 -2.06
CA ALA A 258 -17.89 -2.72 -1.95
C ALA A 258 -17.46 -3.05 -0.51
N ARG A 259 -17.94 -4.20 0.00
CA ARG A 259 -17.51 -4.78 1.28
C ARG A 259 -17.00 -6.20 1.08
N ALA A 260 -15.85 -6.51 1.66
CA ALA A 260 -15.41 -7.90 1.75
C ALA A 260 -16.19 -8.61 2.87
N LEU A 261 -16.61 -9.83 2.59
CA LEU A 261 -17.18 -10.76 3.56
C LEU A 261 -16.23 -11.94 3.69
N CYS A 262 -15.93 -12.33 4.92
CA CYS A 262 -15.05 -13.46 5.18
C CYS A 262 -15.66 -14.38 6.22
N ARG A 263 -15.61 -15.69 5.95
CA ARG A 263 -16.09 -16.74 6.84
C ARG A 263 -15.02 -17.81 7.02
N ILE A 264 -14.92 -18.33 8.24
CA ILE A 264 -14.01 -19.40 8.62
C ILE A 264 -14.81 -20.69 8.73
N PHE A 265 -14.35 -21.72 8.05
CA PHE A 265 -14.90 -23.07 8.10
C PHE A 265 -13.84 -24.05 8.59
N THR A 266 -14.29 -25.16 9.16
CA THR A 266 -13.48 -26.37 9.35
C THR A 266 -13.74 -27.34 8.20
N ALA A 267 -12.83 -28.28 7.96
CA ALA A 267 -13.01 -29.33 6.95
C ALA A 267 -14.25 -30.22 7.19
N GLN A 268 -14.77 -30.26 8.43
CA GLN A 268 -16.05 -30.87 8.77
C GLN A 268 -16.99 -29.79 9.33
N PRO A 269 -17.88 -29.22 8.49
CA PRO A 269 -18.72 -28.10 8.91
C PRO A 269 -19.77 -28.57 9.91
N VAL A 270 -19.58 -28.25 11.19
CA VAL A 270 -20.58 -28.38 12.24
C VAL A 270 -20.89 -26.98 12.74
N GLY A 271 -22.14 -26.53 12.60
CA GLY A 271 -22.61 -25.24 13.10
C GLY A 271 -22.47 -24.05 12.14
N VAL A 272 -22.69 -22.85 12.68
CA VAL A 272 -22.65 -21.58 11.93
C VAL A 272 -21.19 -21.14 11.75
N PRO A 273 -20.75 -20.79 10.53
CA PRO A 273 -19.38 -20.33 10.29
C PRO A 273 -19.08 -19.03 11.03
N GLU A 274 -17.87 -18.92 11.58
CA GLU A 274 -17.39 -17.68 12.20
C GLU A 274 -17.13 -16.62 11.11
N THR A 275 -17.55 -15.38 11.36
CA THR A 275 -17.32 -14.26 10.43
C THR A 275 -16.12 -13.43 10.87
N VAL A 276 -15.29 -13.04 9.91
CA VAL A 276 -14.15 -12.14 10.16
C VAL A 276 -14.51 -10.74 9.67
N GLU A 277 -14.31 -9.73 10.51
CA GLU A 277 -14.42 -8.33 10.10
C GLU A 277 -13.30 -7.99 9.11
N MET A 278 -13.69 -7.46 7.94
CA MET A 278 -12.77 -7.17 6.85
C MET A 278 -12.68 -5.66 6.62
N VAL A 279 -11.47 -5.11 6.75
CA VAL A 279 -11.21 -3.67 6.55
C VAL A 279 -10.41 -3.43 5.27
N PRO A 280 -10.81 -2.45 4.42
CA PRO A 280 -10.00 -2.07 3.26
C PRO A 280 -8.67 -1.51 3.74
N THR A 281 -7.58 -1.89 3.08
CA THR A 281 -6.21 -1.53 3.49
C THR A 281 -5.31 -1.16 2.32
N MET A 282 -5.65 -1.50 1.08
CA MET A 282 -4.94 -1.01 -0.11
C MET A 282 -5.88 -0.77 -1.29
N LEU A 283 -5.67 0.34 -1.98
CA LEU A 283 -6.25 0.66 -3.27
C LEU A 283 -5.13 0.82 -4.29
N HIS A 284 -5.04 -0.10 -5.24
CA HIS A 284 -4.06 -0.08 -6.32
C HIS A 284 -4.73 0.40 -7.60
N ILE A 285 -4.19 1.46 -8.20
CA ILE A 285 -4.68 2.04 -9.44
C ILE A 285 -3.60 1.81 -10.50
N GLU A 286 -3.96 1.12 -11.56
CA GLU A 286 -3.09 0.74 -12.68
C GLU A 286 -3.75 1.24 -13.97
N PRO A 287 -3.62 2.55 -14.29
CA PRO A 287 -4.38 3.17 -15.38
C PRO A 287 -4.03 2.61 -16.75
N ASP A 288 -2.78 2.19 -16.95
CA ASP A 288 -2.33 1.56 -18.21
C ASP A 288 -3.11 0.28 -18.54
N ASP A 289 -3.63 -0.42 -17.51
CA ASP A 289 -4.34 -1.69 -17.63
C ASP A 289 -5.86 -1.54 -17.39
N ASP A 290 -6.38 -0.32 -17.35
CA ASP A 290 -7.75 0.00 -16.94
C ASP A 290 -8.17 -0.69 -15.64
N ARG A 291 -7.26 -0.77 -14.67
CA ARG A 291 -7.44 -1.60 -13.48
C ARG A 291 -7.41 -0.80 -12.18
N CYS A 292 -8.36 -1.08 -11.31
CA CYS A 292 -8.36 -0.63 -9.93
C CYS A 292 -8.65 -1.81 -9.00
N SER A 293 -7.71 -2.16 -8.11
CA SER A 293 -7.88 -3.28 -7.17
C SER A 293 -7.99 -2.79 -5.74
N LEU A 294 -8.96 -3.33 -5.01
CA LEU A 294 -9.16 -3.07 -3.58
C LEU A 294 -8.84 -4.34 -2.80
N VAL A 295 -8.07 -4.19 -1.73
CA VAL A 295 -7.66 -5.29 -0.86
C VAL A 295 -8.14 -5.02 0.56
N TRP A 296 -8.81 -6.03 1.12
CA TRP A 296 -9.28 -6.06 2.48
C TRP A 296 -8.49 -7.06 3.31
N ARG A 297 -8.39 -6.78 4.62
CA ARG A 297 -7.74 -7.64 5.60
C ARG A 297 -8.63 -7.82 6.82
N GLY A 298 -8.59 -9.01 7.38
CA GLY A 298 -9.21 -9.34 8.66
C GLY A 298 -8.37 -10.39 9.37
N SER A 299 -8.15 -10.24 10.67
CA SER A 299 -7.29 -11.13 11.45
C SER A 299 -8.06 -11.81 12.57
N PHE A 300 -7.77 -13.09 12.80
CA PHE A 300 -8.36 -13.89 13.86
C PHE A 300 -7.30 -14.79 14.53
N PRO A 301 -7.45 -15.12 15.81
CA PRO A 301 -6.52 -16.00 16.50
C PRO A 301 -6.67 -17.44 16.01
N VAL A 302 -5.55 -18.18 16.00
CA VAL A 302 -5.56 -19.62 15.74
C VAL A 302 -4.84 -20.32 16.89
N VAL A 303 -5.35 -21.47 17.34
CA VAL A 303 -4.80 -22.15 18.52
C VAL A 303 -3.45 -22.82 18.25
N SER A 304 -3.22 -23.31 17.04
CA SER A 304 -1.96 -23.95 16.62
C SER A 304 -1.83 -23.99 15.11
N GLU A 305 -0.62 -24.25 14.61
CA GLU A 305 -0.38 -24.41 13.17
C GLU A 305 -1.13 -25.62 12.59
N LEU A 306 -1.24 -26.71 13.36
CA LEU A 306 -2.02 -27.89 12.97
C LEU A 306 -3.51 -27.56 12.85
N ALA A 307 -4.06 -26.78 13.78
CA ALA A 307 -5.44 -26.31 13.68
C ALA A 307 -5.63 -25.42 12.44
N ALA A 308 -4.67 -24.54 12.15
CA ALA A 308 -4.70 -23.67 10.96
C ALA A 308 -4.85 -24.47 9.65
N GLN A 309 -4.19 -25.63 9.55
CA GLN A 309 -4.28 -26.51 8.37
C GLN A 309 -5.67 -27.14 8.17
N GLN A 310 -6.49 -27.19 9.22
CA GLN A 310 -7.86 -27.72 9.16
C GLN A 310 -8.91 -26.65 8.84
N LEU A 311 -8.50 -25.38 8.81
CA LEU A 311 -9.37 -24.25 8.51
C LEU A 311 -9.43 -23.97 7.01
N ILE A 312 -10.55 -23.40 6.59
CA ILE A 312 -10.77 -22.82 5.26
C ILE A 312 -11.26 -21.38 5.46
N VAL A 313 -10.55 -20.44 4.86
CA VAL A 313 -10.93 -19.03 4.78
C VAL A 313 -11.69 -18.82 3.48
N ALA A 314 -13.00 -18.62 3.57
CA ALA A 314 -13.85 -18.29 2.44
C ALA A 314 -14.06 -16.79 2.34
N GLY A 315 -13.74 -16.19 1.19
CA GLY A 315 -13.84 -14.75 0.97
C GLY A 315 -14.74 -14.42 -0.21
N ALA A 316 -15.56 -13.39 -0.05
CA ALA A 316 -16.41 -12.81 -1.08
C ALA A 316 -16.33 -11.28 -1.03
N VAL A 317 -16.77 -10.61 -2.08
CA VAL A 317 -17.02 -9.16 -2.06
C VAL A 317 -18.45 -8.93 -2.48
N GLN A 318 -19.19 -8.17 -1.68
CA GLN A 318 -20.52 -7.70 -2.01
C GLN A 318 -20.43 -6.26 -2.51
N CYS A 319 -21.00 -6.00 -3.69
CA CYS A 319 -21.13 -4.65 -4.25
C CYS A 319 -22.60 -4.19 -4.21
N GLY A 320 -22.89 -3.11 -3.50
CA GLY A 320 -24.27 -2.61 -3.34
C GLY A 320 -25.20 -3.69 -2.76
N ASP A 321 -26.33 -3.92 -3.43
CA ASP A 321 -27.38 -4.86 -2.99
C ASP A 321 -27.15 -6.30 -3.46
N GLU A 322 -25.97 -6.61 -4.02
CA GLU A 322 -25.61 -7.98 -4.42
C GLU A 322 -25.72 -8.96 -3.25
N VAL A 323 -26.43 -10.08 -3.44
CA VAL A 323 -26.50 -11.16 -2.45
C VAL A 323 -25.39 -12.17 -2.73
N VAL A 324 -24.49 -12.36 -1.77
CA VAL A 324 -23.44 -13.39 -1.85
C VAL A 324 -24.04 -14.75 -1.55
N SER A 325 -24.04 -15.63 -2.55
CA SER A 325 -24.40 -17.04 -2.39
C SER A 325 -23.19 -17.84 -1.93
N TRP A 326 -23.30 -18.41 -0.73
CA TRP A 326 -22.23 -19.20 -0.13
C TRP A 326 -22.39 -20.68 -0.44
N PRO A 327 -21.34 -21.40 -0.87
CA PRO A 327 -21.38 -22.84 -1.05
C PRO A 327 -21.83 -23.57 0.23
N ALA A 328 -22.64 -24.63 0.09
CA ALA A 328 -23.04 -25.47 1.22
C ALA A 328 -21.88 -26.35 1.74
N ASN A 329 -20.89 -26.66 0.89
CA ASN A 329 -19.74 -27.48 1.24
C ASN A 329 -18.44 -26.88 0.65
N TYR A 330 -17.57 -26.40 1.53
CA TYR A 330 -16.28 -25.80 1.15
C TYR A 330 -15.15 -26.82 0.98
N ALA A 331 -15.37 -28.09 1.37
CA ALA A 331 -14.40 -29.15 1.12
C ALA A 331 -14.24 -29.43 -0.38
N ALA A 332 -15.27 -29.14 -1.18
CA ALA A 332 -15.33 -29.33 -2.63
C ALA A 332 -15.04 -28.07 -3.46
N VAL A 333 -14.82 -26.92 -2.84
CA VAL A 333 -14.47 -25.69 -3.56
C VAL A 333 -13.00 -25.79 -3.99
N ASP A 334 -12.73 -25.57 -5.28
CA ASP A 334 -11.39 -25.58 -5.84
C ASP A 334 -10.46 -24.67 -5.01
N VAL A 335 -9.51 -25.30 -4.32
CA VAL A 335 -8.48 -24.59 -3.57
C VAL A 335 -7.57 -23.95 -4.60
N VAL A 336 -7.77 -22.66 -4.84
CA VAL A 336 -6.96 -21.94 -5.83
C VAL A 336 -5.54 -21.81 -5.30
N ALA A 337 -4.61 -22.58 -5.88
CA ALA A 337 -3.20 -22.22 -5.85
C ALA A 337 -3.06 -20.85 -6.52
N SER A 338 -2.42 -19.90 -5.86
CA SER A 338 -2.24 -18.58 -6.48
C SER A 338 -1.34 -18.75 -7.70
N PRO A 339 -1.77 -18.36 -8.91
CA PRO A 339 -0.87 -18.32 -10.05
C PRO A 339 0.24 -17.30 -9.75
N ALA A 340 1.48 -17.63 -10.13
CA ALA A 340 2.54 -16.63 -10.15
C ALA A 340 2.11 -15.53 -11.14
N ALA A 341 2.24 -14.25 -10.76
CA ALA A 341 2.10 -13.18 -11.71
C ALA A 341 3.19 -13.36 -12.78
N PRO A 342 2.86 -13.41 -14.08
CA PRO A 342 3.88 -13.39 -15.11
C PRO A 342 4.64 -12.06 -15.00
N LEU A 343 5.97 -12.13 -14.97
CA LEU A 343 6.81 -10.96 -15.22
C LEU A 343 6.41 -10.42 -16.59
N SER A 344 5.73 -9.28 -16.65
CA SER A 344 5.41 -8.62 -17.90
C SER A 344 6.73 -8.31 -18.62
N GLN A 345 7.01 -9.01 -19.71
CA GLN A 345 8.14 -8.76 -20.59
C GLN A 345 7.95 -7.36 -21.19
N ILE A 346 8.72 -6.39 -20.71
CA ILE A 346 8.90 -5.12 -21.41
C ILE A 346 10.12 -5.33 -22.30
N GLU A 347 9.88 -5.49 -23.59
CA GLU A 347 10.94 -5.61 -24.60
C GLU A 347 11.82 -4.35 -24.62
N GLY A 348 13.14 -4.59 -24.50
CA GLY A 348 14.17 -3.87 -25.25
C GLY A 348 14.58 -2.46 -24.81
N SER A 349 15.61 -2.37 -23.96
CA SER A 349 16.86 -1.69 -24.38
C SER A 349 18.01 -2.10 -23.47
N GLN A 350 19.11 -2.53 -24.09
CA GLN A 350 20.35 -3.04 -23.50
C GLN A 350 20.82 -2.22 -22.28
N ALA A 351 21.04 -2.91 -21.15
CA ALA A 351 21.82 -2.39 -20.03
C ALA A 351 22.92 -3.41 -19.72
N ASP A 352 24.14 -2.99 -20.02
CA ASP A 352 25.37 -3.73 -19.75
C ASP A 352 25.59 -3.94 -18.25
N ASP A 353 26.16 -5.12 -18.01
CA ASP A 353 26.89 -5.64 -16.86
C ASP A 353 27.28 -4.65 -15.73
N PHE A 354 26.62 -4.78 -14.58
CA PHE A 354 27.00 -4.11 -13.31
C PHE A 354 27.43 -5.11 -12.23
N GLN A 355 28.21 -6.12 -12.61
CA GLN A 355 28.97 -6.91 -11.63
C GLN A 355 30.47 -6.84 -11.90
N ARG A 356 31.11 -5.76 -11.44
CA ARG A 356 32.49 -5.75 -10.91
C ARG A 356 32.88 -4.31 -10.58
N THR A 357 33.13 -4.05 -9.30
CA THR A 357 34.38 -3.48 -8.76
C THR A 357 34.13 -3.21 -7.27
N VAL A 358 34.39 -4.25 -6.46
CA VAL A 358 34.79 -4.08 -5.06
C VAL A 358 36.29 -3.85 -5.09
N VAL A 359 36.73 -2.61 -4.96
CA VAL A 359 38.11 -2.29 -4.55
C VAL A 359 38.05 -1.05 -3.67
N SER A 360 38.33 -1.25 -2.38
CA SER A 360 38.62 -0.18 -1.43
C SER A 360 39.97 0.47 -1.76
N PRO A 361 40.08 1.79 -1.58
CA PRO A 361 41.26 2.35 -0.92
C PRO A 361 40.77 3.24 0.24
N GLY A 362 41.27 3.12 1.46
CA GLY A 362 42.68 3.15 1.82
C GLY A 362 42.82 4.28 2.83
N ALA A 363 43.23 3.92 4.05
CA ALA A 363 43.34 4.80 5.20
C ALA A 363 44.22 6.03 4.92
N ARG A 364 43.77 7.22 5.34
CA ARG A 364 44.64 8.36 5.69
C ARG A 364 44.02 9.16 6.84
N ASP A 365 44.65 8.99 7.99
CA ASP A 365 45.00 9.93 9.05
C ASP A 365 44.12 11.15 9.34
N HIS A 366 43.64 11.15 10.58
CA HIS A 366 43.16 12.32 11.32
C HIS A 366 44.31 13.25 11.71
N GLN A 367 44.10 14.56 11.56
CA GLN A 367 44.38 15.55 12.62
C GLN A 367 43.57 16.85 12.42
N PRO A 368 43.24 17.60 13.50
CA PRO A 368 42.14 18.56 13.50
C PRO A 368 42.56 20.05 13.51
N ALA A 369 41.52 20.88 13.32
CA ALA A 369 41.34 22.27 13.74
C ALA A 369 41.88 23.42 12.86
N ARG A 370 40.95 24.30 12.44
CA ARG A 370 41.02 25.74 12.75
C ARG A 370 39.66 26.42 12.58
N ALA A 371 39.30 27.19 13.59
CA ALA A 371 38.13 28.04 13.68
C ALA A 371 38.38 29.41 13.04
N LEU A 372 37.40 29.91 12.30
CA LEU A 372 37.13 31.32 11.98
C LEU A 372 35.59 31.36 11.84
N GLY A 373 34.79 32.12 12.61
CA GLY A 373 34.97 33.48 13.05
C GLY A 373 34.21 34.40 12.10
N GLY A 374 32.90 34.61 12.32
CA GLY A 374 32.09 35.55 11.54
C GLY A 374 30.61 35.46 11.83
N GLY A 375 30.12 36.25 12.78
CA GLY A 375 28.70 36.38 13.09
C GLY A 375 27.99 37.42 12.24
N TYR A 376 26.67 37.30 12.09
CA TYR A 376 25.74 38.42 11.88
C TYR A 376 24.38 38.13 12.55
N ARG A 377 23.80 39.20 13.11
CA ARG A 377 22.66 39.25 14.03
C ARG A 377 21.30 39.14 13.34
N LEU A 378 20.32 38.74 14.15
CA LEU A 378 18.87 38.76 13.91
C LEU A 378 18.35 40.15 13.49
N GLY A 379 17.41 40.14 12.55
CA GLY A 379 16.39 41.17 12.37
C GLY A 379 15.02 40.58 12.69
N GLU A 380 14.41 41.06 13.77
CA GLU A 380 13.05 40.72 14.20
C GLU A 380 12.01 41.43 13.29
N GLN A 381 11.03 40.69 12.78
CA GLN A 381 9.77 41.27 12.33
C GLN A 381 8.60 40.50 12.98
N LYS A 382 7.93 41.18 13.90
CA LYS A 382 6.68 40.76 14.55
C LYS A 382 5.57 40.71 13.51
N ILE A 383 4.96 39.54 13.32
CA ILE A 383 3.64 39.40 12.70
C ILE A 383 2.67 38.97 13.79
N GLN A 384 1.66 39.81 14.01
CA GLN A 384 0.61 39.64 15.01
C GLN A 384 -0.45 38.69 14.42
N LEU A 385 -0.49 37.43 14.88
CA LEU A 385 -1.59 36.51 14.56
C LEU A 385 -2.78 36.78 15.50
N ALA A 386 -3.98 36.89 14.92
CA ALA A 386 -5.24 36.96 15.63
C ALA A 386 -5.49 35.69 16.47
N ALA A 387 -6.10 35.87 17.64
CA ALA A 387 -6.39 34.80 18.60
C ALA A 387 -7.37 33.75 18.02
N ALA A 388 -7.07 32.47 18.27
CA ALA A 388 -7.95 31.35 17.95
C ALA A 388 -9.15 31.31 18.90
N PRO A 389 -10.34 30.84 18.45
CA PRO A 389 -11.49 30.61 19.33
C PRO A 389 -11.23 29.46 20.32
N PRO A 390 -11.94 29.42 21.47
CA PRO A 390 -11.71 28.41 22.49
C PRO A 390 -12.07 26.99 22.00
N ALA A 391 -11.33 26.01 22.50
CA ALA A 391 -11.47 24.60 22.16
C ALA A 391 -12.83 24.03 22.61
N SER A 392 -13.48 23.25 21.74
CA SER A 392 -14.59 22.37 22.10
C SER A 392 -14.15 21.33 23.15
N PRO A 393 -15.07 20.88 24.03
CA PRO A 393 -14.75 19.89 25.06
C PRO A 393 -14.26 18.57 24.44
N ALA A 394 -13.25 17.97 25.05
CA ALA A 394 -12.61 16.74 24.59
C ALA A 394 -13.61 15.56 24.57
N GLU A 395 -13.61 14.80 23.49
CA GLU A 395 -14.29 13.51 23.42
C GLU A 395 -13.66 12.52 24.43
N PRO A 396 -14.47 11.67 25.08
CA PRO A 396 -13.98 10.73 26.09
C PRO A 396 -13.02 9.70 25.48
N SER A 397 -12.03 9.28 26.27
CA SER A 397 -11.01 8.38 25.79
C SER A 397 -11.58 6.97 25.55
N PRO A 398 -10.94 6.13 24.71
CA PRO A 398 -11.36 4.75 24.50
C PRO A 398 -11.43 3.89 25.78
N ARG A 399 -10.76 4.30 26.86
CA ARG A 399 -10.85 3.64 28.17
C ARG A 399 -12.18 3.96 28.88
N ASP A 400 -12.74 5.14 28.67
CA ASP A 400 -13.99 5.58 29.30
C ASP A 400 -15.22 4.92 28.63
N ALA A 401 -15.12 4.60 27.34
CA ALA A 401 -16.15 3.87 26.60
C ALA A 401 -16.29 2.39 27.02
N VAL A 402 -15.19 1.76 27.44
CA VAL A 402 -15.18 0.36 27.92
C VAL A 402 -15.82 0.24 29.31
N ALA A 403 -15.61 1.22 30.19
CA ALA A 403 -16.27 1.27 31.50
C ALA A 403 -17.78 1.48 31.39
N ALA A 404 -18.23 2.33 30.45
CA ALA A 404 -19.66 2.58 30.22
C ALA A 404 -20.40 1.36 29.64
N HIS A 405 -19.73 0.54 28.82
CA HIS A 405 -20.32 -0.69 28.28
C HIS A 405 -20.50 -1.81 29.33
N ALA A 406 -19.57 -1.89 30.30
CA ALA A 406 -19.67 -2.85 31.40
C ALA A 406 -20.83 -2.52 32.36
N ASP A 407 -21.05 -1.23 32.65
CA ASP A 407 -22.14 -0.80 33.54
C ASP A 407 -23.54 -1.01 32.90
N LEU A 408 -23.65 -0.87 31.57
CA LEU A 408 -24.89 -1.12 30.84
C LEU A 408 -25.24 -2.63 30.77
N ALA A 409 -24.22 -3.50 30.68
CA ALA A 409 -24.40 -4.95 30.69
C ALA A 409 -24.83 -5.45 32.08
N ALA A 410 -24.25 -4.90 33.16
CA ALA A 410 -24.63 -5.22 34.54
C ALA A 410 -26.08 -4.80 34.86
N ARG A 411 -26.52 -3.61 34.39
CA ARG A 411 -27.90 -3.14 34.59
C ARG A 411 -28.94 -3.96 33.83
N ARG A 412 -28.58 -4.51 32.66
CA ARG A 412 -29.47 -5.41 31.88
C ARG A 412 -29.59 -6.80 32.50
N ALA A 413 -28.54 -7.31 33.16
CA ALA A 413 -28.59 -8.59 33.86
C ALA A 413 -29.48 -8.54 35.12
N ALA A 414 -29.58 -7.38 35.77
CA ALA A 414 -30.41 -7.17 36.96
C ALA A 414 -31.92 -7.01 36.66
N GLN A 415 -32.33 -6.89 35.39
CA GLN A 415 -33.72 -6.69 34.97
C GLN A 415 -34.34 -7.91 34.25
N ALA A 416 -33.62 -9.03 34.16
CA ALA A 416 -34.14 -10.23 33.52
C ALA A 416 -35.16 -10.94 34.43
N PRO A 417 -36.38 -11.27 33.94
CA PRO A 417 -37.34 -12.04 34.72
C PRO A 417 -36.84 -13.49 34.94
N PRO A 418 -37.19 -14.12 36.07
CA PRO A 418 -36.72 -15.47 36.38
C PRO A 418 -37.28 -16.49 35.39
N PRO A 419 -36.52 -17.58 35.11
CA PRO A 419 -36.96 -18.61 34.20
C PRO A 419 -38.19 -19.35 34.74
N VAL A 420 -39.17 -19.59 33.86
CA VAL A 420 -40.37 -20.36 34.16
C VAL A 420 -40.00 -21.85 34.21
N PRO A 421 -40.31 -22.57 35.31
CA PRO A 421 -40.02 -23.99 35.41
C PRO A 421 -40.95 -24.83 34.53
N PRO A 422 -40.52 -26.04 34.11
CA PRO A 422 -41.28 -26.94 33.24
C PRO A 422 -42.54 -27.51 33.90
#